data_AF-A0A919SX84-F1
#
_entry.id   AF-A0A919SX84-F1
#
_cell.length_a   1.000
_cell.length_b   1.000
_cell.length_c   1.000
_cell.angle_alpha   90.00
_cell.angle_beta   90.00
_cell.angle_gamma   90.00
#
_symmetry.space_group_name_H-M   'P 1'
#
loop_
_entity.id
_entity.type
_entity.pdbx_description
1 polymer ?
#
loop_
_entity_poly.entity_id
_entity_poly.type
_entity_poly.pdbx_seq_one_letter_code
_entity_poly.pdbx_strand_id
1 'polypeptide(L)'
;MPVIADVRDVEQIDVVAVAPREGGGDWARWAVVPGKVIGTWTGARVREVLDLVAALPEDEQMRCFNPRYGIRVRSEAAVLSEVALCFSCHNALVIPSEHTPGLLTWFTFDPESPPAQELLRLFRACEA
;
A
#
# COMPACT_ATOMS: atom_id res chain seq x y z
N MET A 1 -1.97 -14.07 -3.98
CA MET A 1 -0.81 -13.18 -4.15
C MET A 1 -1.28 -11.84 -4.70
N PRO A 2 -1.25 -10.76 -3.91
CA PRO A 2 -1.83 -9.49 -4.33
C PRO A 2 -0.97 -8.85 -5.42
N VAL A 3 -1.60 -8.51 -6.54
CA VAL A 3 -1.01 -7.65 -7.58
C VAL A 3 -1.67 -6.29 -7.44
N ILE A 4 -0.87 -5.23 -7.35
CA ILE A 4 -1.37 -3.85 -7.18
C ILE A 4 -1.01 -2.95 -8.37
N ALA A 5 -0.11 -3.38 -9.25
CA ALA A 5 0.23 -2.77 -10.53
C ALA A 5 1.13 -3.75 -11.32
N ASP A 6 1.27 -3.54 -12.63
CA ASP A 6 2.35 -4.16 -13.41
C ASP A 6 3.65 -3.39 -13.16
N VAL A 7 4.68 -4.07 -12.66
CA VAL A 7 5.99 -3.47 -12.33
C VAL A 7 6.62 -2.71 -13.49
N ARG A 8 6.29 -3.05 -14.75
CA ARG A 8 6.83 -2.40 -15.94
C ARG A 8 6.27 -0.98 -16.15
N ASP A 9 5.12 -0.70 -15.55
CA ASP A 9 4.44 0.58 -15.67
C ASP A 9 4.73 1.50 -14.46
N VAL A 10 5.42 1.00 -13.43
CA VAL A 10 5.71 1.73 -12.20
C VAL A 10 7.07 2.42 -12.27
N GLU A 11 7.04 3.75 -12.21
CA GLU A 11 8.23 4.60 -12.13
C GLU A 11 8.57 4.98 -10.69
N GLN A 12 7.53 5.13 -9.86
CA GLN A 12 7.67 5.67 -8.51
C GLN A 12 6.62 5.11 -7.56
N ILE A 13 7.00 4.96 -6.30
CA ILE A 13 6.08 4.67 -5.19
C ILE A 13 6.23 5.74 -4.13
N ASP A 14 5.15 6.49 -3.88
CA ASP A 14 5.07 7.43 -2.77
C ASP A 14 4.63 6.70 -1.49
N VAL A 15 5.35 6.90 -0.40
CA VAL A 15 4.99 6.40 0.93
C VAL A 15 4.12 7.42 1.63
N VAL A 16 2.92 7.00 2.05
CA VAL A 16 1.92 7.86 2.67
C VAL A 16 1.82 7.52 4.16
N ALA A 17 2.01 8.50 5.03
CA ALA A 17 1.57 8.43 6.42
C ALA A 17 0.06 8.64 6.45
N VAL A 18 -0.69 7.56 6.69
CA VAL A 18 -2.14 7.55 6.53
C VAL A 18 -2.79 8.35 7.66
N ALA A 19 -3.71 9.24 7.30
CA ALA A 19 -4.49 10.04 8.23
C ALA A 19 -5.98 9.77 8.03
N PRO A 20 -6.57 8.71 8.63
CA PRO A 20 -7.94 8.27 8.35
C PRO A 20 -9.01 9.36 8.56
N ARG A 21 -8.75 10.31 9.47
CA ARG A 21 -9.65 11.45 9.73
C ARG A 21 -9.74 12.42 8.56
N GLU A 22 -8.67 12.57 7.78
CA GLU A 22 -8.68 13.42 6.57
C GLU A 22 -9.53 12.80 5.45
N GLY A 23 -9.66 11.47 5.43
CA GLY A 23 -10.56 10.75 4.53
C GLY A 23 -11.99 10.58 5.06
N GLY A 24 -12.40 11.33 6.08
CA GLY A 24 -13.77 11.27 6.63
C GLY A 24 -14.08 10.04 7.49
N GLY A 25 -13.08 9.21 7.82
CA GLY A 25 -13.22 8.06 8.73
C GLY A 25 -13.90 6.81 8.15
N ASP A 26 -14.55 6.91 6.98
CA ASP A 26 -15.13 5.78 6.26
C ASP A 26 -14.22 5.37 5.09
N TRP A 27 -13.37 4.38 5.35
CA TRP A 27 -12.39 3.88 4.38
C TRP A 27 -13.04 3.27 3.12
N ALA A 28 -14.31 2.88 3.17
CA ALA A 28 -15.04 2.37 2.00
C ALA A 28 -15.33 3.46 0.96
N ARG A 29 -15.17 4.74 1.33
CA ARG A 29 -15.41 5.91 0.45
C ARG A 29 -14.14 6.60 0.00
N TRP A 30 -12.97 6.07 0.36
CA TRP A 30 -11.71 6.68 -0.04
C TRP A 30 -11.52 6.53 -1.54
N ALA A 31 -11.45 7.68 -2.22
CA ALA A 31 -11.04 7.76 -3.63
C ALA A 31 -9.51 7.78 -3.79
N VAL A 32 -8.79 8.12 -2.71
CA VAL A 32 -7.33 8.10 -2.57
C VAL A 32 -7.00 7.78 -1.11
N VAL A 33 -5.80 7.24 -0.83
CA VAL A 33 -5.36 7.02 0.55
C VAL A 33 -5.09 8.39 1.19
N PRO A 34 -5.83 8.74 2.27
CA PRO A 34 -5.71 10.04 2.89
C PRO A 34 -4.42 10.14 3.71
N GLY A 35 -3.84 11.33 3.76
CA GLY A 35 -2.63 11.62 4.54
C GLY A 35 -1.50 12.20 3.70
N LYS A 36 -0.32 12.25 4.31
CA LYS A 36 0.84 12.98 3.78
C LYS A 36 1.85 12.03 3.17
N VAL A 37 2.41 12.39 2.02
CA VAL A 37 3.60 11.71 1.48
C VAL A 37 4.80 12.02 2.38
N ILE A 38 5.38 10.98 2.96
CA ILE A 38 6.54 11.03 3.87
C ILE A 38 7.83 10.56 3.21
N GLY A 39 7.75 9.87 2.07
CA GLY A 39 8.91 9.45 1.32
C GLY A 39 8.53 9.01 -0.08
N THR A 40 9.55 8.84 -0.92
CA THR A 40 9.38 8.43 -2.31
C THR A 40 10.47 7.44 -2.69
N TRP A 41 10.06 6.35 -3.31
CA TRP A 41 10.94 5.29 -3.81
C TRP A 41 10.96 5.28 -5.33
N THR A 42 12.16 5.21 -5.92
CA THR A 42 12.38 5.16 -7.37
C THR A 42 13.41 4.07 -7.72
N GLY A 43 13.50 3.73 -9.02
CA GLY A 43 14.51 2.80 -9.52
C GLY A 43 14.39 1.40 -8.91
N ALA A 44 15.51 0.80 -8.50
CA ALA A 44 15.55 -0.58 -7.98
C ALA A 44 14.63 -0.79 -6.76
N ARG A 45 14.39 0.25 -5.96
CA ARG A 45 13.53 0.19 -4.78
C ARG A 45 12.06 -0.09 -5.14
N VAL A 46 11.60 0.37 -6.30
CA VAL A 46 10.23 0.14 -6.77
C VAL A 46 9.97 -1.35 -6.94
N ARG A 47 10.88 -2.05 -7.65
CA ARG A 47 10.77 -3.49 -7.85
C ARG A 47 10.82 -4.25 -6.52
N GLU A 48 11.78 -3.92 -5.66
CA GLU A 48 11.92 -4.54 -4.34
C GLU A 48 10.62 -4.45 -3.53
N VAL A 49 9.98 -3.29 -3.49
CA VAL A 49 8.73 -3.07 -2.75
C VAL A 49 7.57 -3.84 -3.37
N LEU A 50 7.44 -3.85 -4.70
CA LEU A 50 6.39 -4.60 -5.38
C LEU A 50 6.56 -6.12 -5.17
N ASP A 51 7.79 -6.61 -5.19
CA ASP A 51 8.11 -8.01 -4.90
C ASP A 51 7.77 -8.37 -3.45
N LEU A 52 8.02 -7.47 -2.48
CA LEU A 52 7.62 -7.66 -1.08
C LEU A 52 6.09 -7.71 -0.93
N VAL A 53 5.36 -6.79 -1.56
CA VAL A 53 3.88 -6.78 -1.51
C VAL A 53 3.32 -8.05 -2.14
N ALA A 54 3.85 -8.45 -3.30
CA ALA A 54 3.49 -9.71 -3.92
C ALA A 54 3.77 -10.89 -2.98
N ALA A 55 4.94 -10.94 -2.34
CA ALA A 55 5.32 -12.04 -1.46
C ALA A 55 4.54 -12.13 -0.13
N LEU A 56 3.64 -11.20 0.18
CA LEU A 56 2.84 -11.23 1.41
C LEU A 56 1.97 -12.50 1.47
N PRO A 57 2.19 -13.39 2.45
CA PRO A 57 1.31 -14.52 2.68
C PRO A 57 0.03 -14.03 3.35
N GLU A 58 -1.10 -14.65 3.00
CA GLU A 58 -2.41 -14.34 3.58
C GLU A 58 -2.47 -14.80 5.06
N ASP A 59 -3.27 -14.11 5.86
CA ASP A 59 -3.53 -14.42 7.27
C ASP A 59 -4.99 -14.14 7.64
N GLU A 60 -5.38 -14.46 8.88
CA GLU A 60 -6.72 -14.18 9.40
C GLU A 60 -6.98 -12.66 9.50
N GLN A 61 -8.14 -12.25 9.00
CA GLN A 61 -8.60 -10.86 9.12
C GLN A 61 -8.94 -10.51 10.58
N MET A 62 -8.36 -9.44 11.10
CA MET A 62 -8.76 -8.85 12.38
C MET A 62 -9.86 -7.80 12.19
N ARG A 63 -10.61 -7.48 13.26
CA ARG A 63 -11.85 -6.68 13.18
C ARG A 63 -11.68 -5.20 12.84
N CYS A 64 -10.51 -4.63 13.13
CA CYS A 64 -10.26 -3.20 12.96
C CYS A 64 -9.68 -2.86 11.58
N PHE A 65 -9.73 -1.59 11.19
CA PHE A 65 -8.91 -1.08 10.09
C PHE A 65 -8.41 0.32 10.43
N ASN A 66 -7.19 0.38 10.97
CA ASN A 66 -6.52 1.63 11.32
C ASN A 66 -5.13 1.66 10.68
N PRO A 67 -5.05 1.80 9.35
CA PRO A 67 -3.79 1.81 8.63
C PRO A 67 -2.93 3.00 9.06
N ARG A 68 -1.63 2.76 9.23
CA ARG A 68 -0.62 3.81 9.51
C ARG A 68 0.16 4.19 8.26
N TYR A 69 0.35 3.24 7.36
CA TYR A 69 1.14 3.41 6.15
C TYR A 69 0.32 3.09 4.93
N GLY A 70 0.61 3.78 3.84
CA GLY A 70 0.11 3.48 2.53
C GLY A 70 1.18 3.69 1.48
N ILE A 71 0.91 3.16 0.29
CA ILE A 71 1.70 3.40 -0.90
C ILE A 71 0.81 3.93 -2.00
N ARG A 72 1.31 4.91 -2.76
CA ARG A 72 0.70 5.39 -4.00
C ARG A 72 1.63 5.03 -5.14
N VAL A 73 1.20 4.11 -5.97
CA VAL A 73 1.95 3.56 -7.10
C VAL A 73 1.72 4.44 -8.32
N ARG A 74 2.79 4.90 -8.96
CA ARG A 74 2.72 5.89 -10.04
C ARG A 74 3.53 5.46 -11.25
N SER A 75 2.97 5.72 -12.42
CA SER A 75 3.73 5.87 -13.66
C SER A 75 4.22 7.31 -13.80
N GLU A 76 4.92 7.62 -14.90
CA GLU A 76 5.29 9.00 -15.23
C GLU A 76 4.06 9.92 -15.32
N ALA A 77 2.94 9.41 -15.83
CA ALA A 77 1.78 10.22 -16.18
C ALA A 77 0.63 10.17 -15.15
N ALA A 78 0.52 9.09 -14.36
CA ALA A 78 -0.68 8.84 -13.57
C ALA A 78 -0.44 8.02 -12.29
N VAL A 79 -1.45 8.03 -11.41
CA VAL A 79 -1.55 7.08 -10.31
C VAL A 79 -2.13 5.78 -10.84
N LEU A 80 -1.43 4.68 -10.63
CA LEU A 80 -1.85 3.35 -11.05
C LEU A 80 -2.74 2.70 -9.98
N SER A 81 -2.39 2.85 -8.71
CA SER A 81 -3.19 2.37 -7.58
C SER A 81 -2.70 2.99 -6.28
N GLU A 82 -3.52 2.89 -5.24
CA GLU A 82 -3.10 3.19 -3.88
C GLU A 82 -3.43 2.04 -2.95
N VAL A 83 -2.60 1.83 -1.93
CA VAL A 83 -2.80 0.77 -0.94
C VAL A 83 -2.62 1.34 0.45
N ALA A 84 -3.57 1.13 1.35
CA ALA A 84 -3.41 1.40 2.78
C ALA A 84 -3.21 0.08 3.53
N LEU A 85 -2.12 -0.03 4.29
CA LEU A 85 -1.74 -1.24 5.02
C LEU A 85 -1.92 -1.07 6.52
N CYS A 86 -2.64 -2.01 7.12
CA CYS A 86 -2.85 -2.07 8.56
C CYS A 86 -2.18 -3.30 9.16
N PHE A 87 -0.91 -3.17 9.56
CA PHE A 87 -0.14 -4.24 10.20
C PHE A 87 -0.76 -4.75 11.51
N SER A 88 -1.52 -3.92 12.23
CA SER A 88 -2.21 -4.35 13.45
C SER A 88 -3.49 -5.15 13.19
N CYS A 89 -4.09 -5.01 12.01
CA CYS A 89 -5.34 -5.68 11.69
C CYS A 89 -5.23 -6.66 10.51
N HIS A 90 -4.03 -6.82 9.95
CA HIS A 90 -3.65 -7.85 8.96
C HIS A 90 -4.37 -7.65 7.62
N ASN A 91 -4.71 -6.40 7.29
CA ASN A 91 -5.53 -6.05 6.14
C ASN A 91 -4.86 -4.96 5.31
N ALA A 92 -5.05 -5.04 4.00
CA ALA A 92 -4.71 -3.99 3.06
C ALA A 92 -5.96 -3.60 2.24
N LEU A 93 -6.23 -2.31 2.17
CA LEU A 93 -7.22 -1.72 1.27
C LEU A 93 -6.51 -1.26 0.00
N VAL A 94 -6.99 -1.69 -1.16
CA VAL A 94 -6.50 -1.24 -2.46
C VAL A 94 -7.54 -0.34 -3.10
N ILE A 95 -7.10 0.83 -3.52
CA ILE A 95 -7.88 1.80 -4.29
C ILE A 95 -7.38 1.69 -5.74
N PRO A 96 -8.12 1.01 -6.63
CA PRO A 96 -7.74 0.91 -8.03
C PRO A 96 -7.86 2.28 -8.72
N SER A 97 -7.08 2.48 -9.78
CA SER A 97 -7.31 3.58 -10.71
C SER A 97 -7.92 3.08 -12.02
N GLU A 98 -8.33 4.00 -12.88
CA GLU A 98 -8.80 3.67 -14.23
C GLU A 98 -7.74 2.96 -15.08
N HIS A 99 -6.46 3.07 -14.72
CA HIS A 99 -5.33 2.45 -15.40
C HIS A 99 -5.05 1.01 -14.95
N THR A 100 -5.61 0.58 -13.81
CA THR A 100 -5.50 -0.80 -13.33
C THR A 100 -6.89 -1.35 -12.95
N PRO A 101 -7.79 -1.51 -13.94
CA PRO A 101 -9.10 -2.09 -13.66
C PRO A 101 -8.98 -3.54 -13.20
N GLY A 102 -9.81 -3.94 -12.23
CA GLY A 102 -9.92 -5.34 -11.80
C GLY A 102 -8.96 -5.76 -10.67
N LEU A 103 -8.26 -4.83 -10.03
CA LEU A 103 -7.53 -5.14 -8.79
C LEU A 103 -8.49 -5.56 -7.68
N LEU A 104 -8.04 -6.49 -6.84
CA LEU A 104 -8.71 -6.78 -5.57
C LEU A 104 -8.72 -5.50 -4.74
N THR A 105 -9.88 -5.06 -4.27
CA THR A 105 -10.00 -3.87 -3.41
C THR A 105 -9.57 -4.15 -1.97
N TRP A 106 -9.38 -5.41 -1.60
CA TRP A 106 -9.02 -5.83 -0.26
C TRP A 106 -8.25 -7.15 -0.28
N PHE A 107 -7.24 -7.28 0.59
CA PHE A 107 -6.58 -8.55 0.87
C PHE A 107 -6.06 -8.59 2.32
N THR A 108 -5.88 -9.79 2.86
CA THR A 108 -5.24 -9.99 4.16
C THR A 108 -3.76 -10.34 4.01
N PHE A 109 -2.96 -10.10 5.04
CA PHE A 109 -1.57 -10.50 5.07
C PHE A 109 -1.06 -10.78 6.49
N ASP A 110 -0.13 -11.72 6.64
CA ASP A 110 0.59 -11.99 7.88
C ASP A 110 1.60 -10.86 8.16
N PRO A 111 1.39 -10.02 9.18
CA PRO A 111 2.30 -8.92 9.48
C PRO A 111 3.63 -9.39 10.05
N GLU A 112 3.72 -10.60 10.60
CA GLU A 112 4.94 -11.15 11.20
C GLU A 112 5.81 -11.89 10.17
N SER A 113 5.29 -12.09 8.95
CA SER A 113 6.04 -12.69 7.86
C SER A 113 7.30 -11.85 7.50
N PRO A 114 8.40 -12.49 7.06
CA PRO A 114 9.58 -11.78 6.62
C PRO A 114 9.33 -10.64 5.60
N PRO A 115 8.51 -10.80 4.54
CA PRO A 115 8.24 -9.71 3.61
C PRO A 115 7.47 -8.55 4.26
N ALA A 116 6.52 -8.83 5.16
CA ALA A 116 5.79 -7.79 5.87
C ALA A 116 6.70 -6.99 6.82
N GLN A 117 7.55 -7.67 7.57
CA GLN A 117 8.49 -7.01 8.48
C GLN A 117 9.52 -6.15 7.73
N GLU A 118 10.00 -6.61 6.58
CA GLU A 118 10.89 -5.82 5.74
C GLU A 118 10.16 -4.60 5.16
N LEU A 119 8.93 -4.76 4.65
CA LEU A 119 8.12 -3.64 4.16
C LEU A 119 7.86 -2.60 5.27
N LEU A 120 7.57 -3.05 6.49
CA LEU A 120 7.39 -2.18 7.65
C LEU A 120 8.67 -1.44 8.04
N ARG A 121 9.83 -2.10 7.94
CA ARG A 121 11.14 -1.49 8.15
C ARG A 121 11.38 -0.38 7.13
N LEU A 122 11.04 -0.60 5.86
CA LEU A 122 11.15 0.40 4.80
C LEU A 122 10.25 1.62 5.06
N PHE A 123 9.00 1.40 5.48
CA PHE A 123 8.10 2.50 5.83
C PHE A 123 8.64 3.37 6.97
N ARG A 124 9.12 2.74 8.05
CA ARG A 124 9.71 3.44 9.20
C ARG A 124 10.94 4.26 8.81
N ALA A 125 11.72 3.80 7.84
CA ALA A 125 12.89 4.54 7.34
C ALA A 125 12.52 5.85 6.61
N CYS A 126 11.27 5.99 6.14
CA CYS A 126 10.75 7.23 5.55
C CYS A 126 10.20 8.23 6.57
N GLU A 127 10.07 7.86 7.84
CA GLU A 127 9.60 8.77 8.90
C GLU A 127 10.72 9.63 9.51
N ALA A 128 11.98 9.40 9.10
CA ALA A 128 13.18 10.02 9.65
C ALA A 128 13.46 11.43 9.13
#